data_AF-A0A317W6E6-F1
#
_entry.id   AF-A0A317W6E6-F1
#
_cell.length_a   1.000
_cell.length_b   1.000
_cell.length_c   1.000
_cell.angle_alpha   90.00
_cell.angle_beta   90.00
_cell.angle_gamma   90.00
#
_symmetry.space_group_name_H-M   'P 1'
#
loop_
_entity.id
_entity.type
_entity.pdbx_description
1 polymer ?
#
loop_
_entity_poly.entity_id
_entity_poly.type
_entity_poly.pdbx_seq_one_letter_code
_entity_poly.pdbx_strand_id
1 'polypeptide(L)'
;MRHQSSLPSLNNVAPRIPIPSIAREFVPWSNFSNEPPQSGDIPEPIWDSLIPNGLGYFQDASLTNKPSIPTVFHQLHCLYILRRAYYARSDENDLEGFDFGKNRSIHVPHCFDYLRQGITCSADTTVEPAVDEENGFLGSGFPRQCVDFEALKEYVEERRIFNATGFLAVGYHHH
;
A
#
# COMPACT_ATOMS: atom_id res chain seq x y z
N MET A 1 -17.60 -24.41 -15.17
CA MET A 1 -18.63 -23.37 -15.39
C MET A 1 -18.20 -22.15 -14.58
N ARG A 2 -17.65 -21.10 -15.21
CA ARG A 2 -17.32 -19.86 -14.50
C ARG A 2 -18.64 -19.17 -14.18
N HIS A 3 -18.96 -18.98 -12.90
CA HIS A 3 -20.06 -18.11 -12.50
C HIS A 3 -19.74 -16.70 -12.99
N GLN A 4 -20.41 -16.25 -14.05
CA GLN A 4 -20.52 -14.84 -14.39
C GLN A 4 -21.40 -14.19 -13.31
N SER A 5 -20.81 -13.89 -12.14
CA SER A 5 -21.34 -12.82 -11.31
C SER A 5 -21.19 -11.55 -12.15
N SER A 6 -22.30 -10.89 -12.50
CA SER A 6 -22.25 -9.61 -13.20
C SER A 6 -21.37 -8.66 -12.40
N LEU A 7 -20.24 -8.25 -12.99
CA LEU A 7 -19.33 -7.28 -12.36
C LEU A 7 -20.14 -6.04 -11.98
N PRO A 8 -19.96 -5.48 -10.77
CA PRO A 8 -20.64 -4.26 -10.38
C PRO A 8 -20.42 -3.16 -11.41
N SER A 9 -21.49 -2.44 -11.78
CA SER A 9 -21.38 -1.27 -12.65
C SER A 9 -20.46 -0.22 -12.00
N LEU A 10 -19.61 0.40 -12.81
CA LEU A 10 -18.78 1.54 -12.39
C LEU A 10 -19.61 2.72 -11.86
N ASN A 11 -20.91 2.77 -12.16
CA ASN A 11 -21.81 3.81 -11.64
C ASN A 11 -22.08 3.70 -10.14
N ASN A 12 -21.73 2.58 -9.50
CA ASN A 12 -21.99 2.33 -8.09
C ASN A 12 -20.71 2.29 -7.25
N VAL A 13 -19.56 2.76 -7.73
CA VAL A 13 -18.31 2.79 -6.95
C VAL A 13 -18.16 4.10 -6.16
N ALA A 14 -17.34 4.09 -5.11
CA ALA A 14 -17.00 5.29 -4.38
C ALA A 14 -16.35 6.35 -5.30
N PRO A 15 -16.67 7.64 -5.12
CA PRO A 15 -16.14 8.70 -5.96
C PRO A 15 -14.62 8.84 -5.76
N ARG A 16 -13.95 9.42 -6.75
CA ARG A 16 -12.51 9.68 -6.71
C ARG A 16 -12.26 11.18 -6.85
N ILE A 17 -11.29 11.71 -6.11
CA ILE A 17 -10.87 13.11 -6.25
C ILE A 17 -10.20 13.27 -7.63
N PRO A 18 -10.62 14.24 -8.47
CA PRO A 18 -10.15 14.39 -9.84
C PRO A 18 -8.76 15.07 -9.89
N ILE A 19 -7.73 14.33 -9.47
CA ILE A 19 -6.33 14.78 -9.49
C ILE A 19 -5.64 14.21 -10.74
N PRO A 20 -4.93 15.03 -11.54
CA PRO A 20 -4.20 14.55 -12.70
C PRO A 20 -2.97 13.71 -12.31
N SER A 21 -2.61 12.76 -13.17
CA SER A 21 -1.36 12.01 -13.04
C SER A 21 -0.16 12.86 -13.44
N ILE A 22 0.98 12.62 -12.79
CA ILE A 22 2.28 13.21 -13.12
C ILE A 22 3.31 12.10 -13.32
N ALA A 23 4.35 12.38 -14.11
CA ALA A 23 5.49 11.48 -14.24
C ALA A 23 6.46 11.67 -13.06
N ARG A 24 6.94 10.56 -12.49
CA ARG A 24 7.95 10.55 -11.44
C ARG A 24 8.77 9.27 -11.52
N GLU A 25 10.06 9.38 -11.23
CA GLU A 25 10.96 8.23 -11.11
C GLU A 25 11.05 7.75 -9.66
N PHE A 26 11.21 6.44 -9.49
CA PHE A 26 11.50 5.88 -8.18
C PHE A 26 12.98 6.05 -7.91
N VAL A 27 13.29 6.63 -6.75
CA VAL A 27 14.68 6.86 -6.33
C VAL A 27 15.11 5.74 -5.39
N PRO A 28 16.26 5.11 -5.62
CA PRO A 28 16.85 4.21 -4.64
C PRO A 28 17.43 5.03 -3.47
N TRP A 29 17.46 4.45 -2.27
CA TRP A 29 18.11 5.02 -1.09
C TRP A 29 17.64 6.44 -0.75
N SER A 30 16.33 6.61 -0.56
CA SER A 30 15.81 7.88 -0.07
C SER A 30 15.88 7.96 1.46
N ASN A 31 15.72 9.17 2.02
CA ASN A 31 15.65 9.35 3.47
C ASN A 31 14.46 8.60 4.13
N PHE A 32 13.51 8.08 3.34
CA PHE A 32 12.44 7.23 3.84
C PHE A 32 12.90 5.80 4.17
N SER A 33 14.07 5.38 3.69
CA SER A 33 14.70 4.10 4.04
C SER A 33 15.45 4.13 5.38
N ASN A 34 15.46 5.25 6.11
CA ASN A 34 16.02 5.27 7.45
C ASN A 34 15.13 4.47 8.42
N GLU A 35 15.74 3.81 9.40
CA GLU A 35 15.02 3.10 10.46
C GLU A 35 14.24 4.08 11.36
N PRO A 36 13.07 3.67 11.89
CA PRO A 36 12.33 4.49 12.84
C PRO A 36 13.04 4.56 14.19
N PRO A 37 12.67 5.53 15.05
CA PRO A 37 13.03 5.49 16.46
C PRO A 37 12.63 4.16 17.11
N GLN A 38 13.56 3.54 17.85
CA GLN A 38 13.36 2.21 18.46
C GLN A 38 12.32 2.19 19.59
N SER A 39 12.02 3.34 20.21
CA SER A 39 11.00 3.41 21.26
C SER A 39 10.37 4.79 21.38
N GLY A 40 9.18 4.82 21.97
CA GLY A 40 8.44 6.03 22.31
C GLY A 40 7.67 6.65 21.14
N ASP A 41 6.81 7.61 21.50
CA ASP A 41 5.95 8.35 20.57
C ASP A 41 6.72 9.55 19.97
N ILE A 42 7.88 9.25 19.37
CA ILE A 42 8.74 10.25 18.75
C ILE A 42 8.26 10.49 17.31
N PRO A 43 8.00 11.75 16.91
CA PRO A 43 7.68 12.11 15.54
C PRO A 43 8.79 11.76 14.56
N GLU A 44 8.43 11.46 13.32
CA GLU A 44 9.36 11.15 12.23
C GLU A 44 9.14 12.16 11.10
N PRO A 45 9.76 13.36 11.15
CA PRO A 45 9.39 14.48 10.28
C PRO A 45 9.35 14.16 8.78
N ILE A 46 10.21 13.25 8.33
CA ILE A 46 10.26 12.81 6.93
C ILE A 46 9.02 11.99 6.58
N TRP A 47 8.64 11.00 7.41
CA TRP A 47 7.43 10.21 7.21
C TRP A 47 6.16 11.02 7.48
N ASP A 48 6.17 11.86 8.53
CA ASP A 48 5.06 12.75 8.87
C ASP A 48 4.72 13.70 7.72
N SER A 49 5.72 14.15 6.94
CA SER A 49 5.51 15.04 5.79
C SER A 49 4.69 14.43 4.65
N LEU A 50 4.47 13.11 4.63
CA LEU A 50 3.62 12.44 3.65
C LEU A 50 2.13 12.67 3.90
N ILE A 51 1.77 13.01 5.14
CA ILE A 51 0.39 13.23 5.55
C ILE A 51 0.14 14.75 5.57
N PRO A 52 -0.90 15.24 4.87
CA PRO A 52 -1.21 16.66 4.87
C PRO A 52 -1.73 17.09 6.25
N ASN A 53 -1.69 18.41 6.50
CA ASN A 53 -2.36 19.00 7.65
C ASN A 53 -3.84 18.56 7.70
N GLY A 54 -4.34 18.28 8.91
CA GLY A 54 -5.67 17.67 9.08
C GLY A 54 -5.68 16.15 8.91
N LEU A 55 -4.51 15.50 8.84
CA LEU A 55 -4.34 14.04 8.78
C LEU A 55 -4.96 13.38 7.53
N GLY A 56 -5.21 14.17 6.49
CA GLY A 56 -5.87 13.72 5.27
C GLY A 56 -7.40 13.66 5.35
N TYR A 57 -8.00 13.96 6.51
CA TYR A 57 -9.46 14.09 6.60
C TYR A 57 -9.93 15.37 5.91
N PHE A 58 -10.98 15.24 5.11
CA PHE A 58 -11.54 16.34 4.34
C PHE A 58 -13.06 16.21 4.22
N GLN A 59 -13.68 17.29 3.76
CA GLN A 59 -15.09 17.34 3.43
C GLN A 59 -15.27 18.06 2.09
N ASP A 60 -15.97 17.40 1.16
CA ASP A 60 -16.33 17.97 -0.14
C ASP A 60 -17.72 17.46 -0.54
N ALA A 61 -18.71 18.34 -0.43
CA ALA A 61 -20.11 18.02 -0.69
C ALA A 61 -20.40 17.63 -2.16
N SER A 62 -19.49 17.93 -3.10
CA SER A 62 -19.60 17.46 -4.48
C SER A 62 -19.27 15.97 -4.63
N LEU A 63 -18.54 15.40 -3.68
CA LEU A 63 -18.16 13.99 -3.65
C LEU A 63 -19.01 13.19 -2.63
N THR A 64 -19.15 13.71 -1.41
CA THR A 64 -19.85 13.04 -0.32
C THR A 64 -20.30 14.04 0.76
N ASN A 65 -21.42 13.76 1.42
CA ASN A 65 -21.92 14.57 2.53
C ASN A 65 -21.28 14.21 3.89
N LYS A 66 -20.41 13.21 3.93
CA LYS A 66 -19.73 12.75 5.15
C LYS A 66 -18.29 13.24 5.19
N PRO A 67 -17.70 13.48 6.37
CA PRO A 67 -16.26 13.55 6.52
C PRO A 67 -15.61 12.28 5.94
N SER A 68 -14.49 12.46 5.25
CA SER A 68 -13.86 11.39 4.48
C SER A 68 -12.34 11.49 4.50
N ILE A 69 -11.69 10.43 4.07
CA ILE A 69 -10.25 10.36 3.84
C ILE A 69 -9.98 9.75 2.45
N PRO A 70 -9.06 10.30 1.65
CA PRO A 70 -8.57 9.63 0.45
C PRO A 70 -7.82 8.34 0.81
N THR A 71 -8.10 7.23 0.10
CA THR A 71 -7.50 5.92 0.36
C THR A 71 -5.98 5.95 0.51
N VAL A 72 -5.27 6.76 -0.28
CA VAL A 72 -3.81 6.90 -0.20
C VAL A 72 -3.29 7.25 1.20
N PHE A 73 -3.97 8.12 1.95
CA PHE A 73 -3.50 8.52 3.28
C PHE A 73 -3.77 7.44 4.33
N HIS A 74 -4.86 6.70 4.17
CA HIS A 74 -5.10 5.52 5.00
C HIS A 74 -4.09 4.39 4.70
N GLN A 75 -3.73 4.17 3.42
CA GLN A 75 -2.66 3.23 3.04
C GLN A 75 -1.30 3.63 3.65
N LEU A 76 -0.95 4.91 3.60
CA LEU A 76 0.30 5.42 4.19
C LEU A 76 0.31 5.27 5.71
N HIS A 77 -0.82 5.55 6.39
CA HIS A 77 -0.97 5.34 7.83
C HIS A 77 -0.75 3.86 8.21
N CYS A 78 -1.40 2.94 7.50
CA CYS A 78 -1.24 1.50 7.71
C CYS A 78 0.20 1.04 7.43
N LEU A 79 0.83 1.52 6.34
CA LEU A 79 2.23 1.22 6.04
C LEU A 79 3.17 1.70 7.16
N TYR A 80 2.93 2.89 7.71
CA TYR A 80 3.70 3.43 8.82
C TYR A 80 3.55 2.60 10.10
N ILE A 81 2.33 2.19 10.46
CA ILE A 81 2.08 1.29 11.61
C ILE A 81 2.83 -0.03 11.42
N LEU A 82 2.73 -0.65 10.24
CA LEU A 82 3.44 -1.90 9.95
C LEU A 82 4.95 -1.73 10.06
N ARG A 83 5.49 -0.61 9.56
CA ARG A 83 6.91 -0.25 9.70
C ARG A 83 7.32 -0.15 11.17
N ARG A 84 6.60 0.65 11.98
CA ARG A 84 6.89 0.80 13.42
C ARG A 84 6.80 -0.54 14.16
N ALA A 85 5.78 -1.33 13.88
CA ALA A 85 5.58 -2.64 14.51
C ALA A 85 6.68 -3.65 14.14
N TYR A 86 7.18 -3.61 12.89
CA TYR A 86 8.30 -4.42 12.46
C TYR A 86 9.57 -4.09 13.27
N TYR A 87 9.99 -2.82 13.27
CA TYR A 87 11.23 -2.40 13.94
C TYR A 87 11.17 -2.48 15.47
N ALA A 88 9.98 -2.36 16.07
CA ALA A 88 9.81 -2.56 17.51
C ALA A 88 10.05 -4.00 17.98
N ARG A 89 10.12 -4.97 17.06
CA ARG A 89 10.22 -6.42 17.36
C ARG A 89 11.34 -7.13 16.61
N SER A 90 12.09 -6.45 15.76
CA SER A 90 13.12 -7.08 14.93
C SER A 90 14.48 -7.05 15.62
N ASP A 91 15.09 -8.24 15.79
CA ASP A 91 16.54 -8.35 15.92
C ASP A 91 17.15 -8.35 14.50
N GLU A 92 18.05 -7.41 14.23
CA GLU A 92 18.52 -7.06 12.89
C GLU A 92 19.42 -8.12 12.21
N ASN A 93 19.80 -9.18 12.93
CA ASN A 93 20.95 -10.01 12.56
C ASN A 93 20.65 -11.37 11.90
N ASP A 94 19.38 -11.73 11.70
CA ASP A 94 19.05 -13.05 11.13
C ASP A 94 18.74 -12.98 9.64
N LEU A 95 19.59 -13.65 8.83
CA LEU A 95 19.31 -13.95 7.43
C LEU A 95 18.23 -15.04 7.37
N GLU A 96 17.00 -14.62 7.12
CA GLU A 96 15.86 -15.53 7.02
C GLU A 96 15.67 -16.04 5.58
N GLY A 97 15.33 -17.33 5.44
CA GLY A 97 15.16 -17.97 4.14
C GLY A 97 14.03 -17.37 3.30
N PHE A 98 13.01 -16.78 3.93
CA PHE A 98 11.90 -16.13 3.21
C PHE A 98 12.30 -14.78 2.60
N ASP A 99 13.44 -14.21 3.00
CA ASP A 99 13.97 -12.96 2.44
C ASP A 99 15.00 -13.22 1.33
N PHE A 100 15.00 -14.43 0.77
CA PHE A 100 15.96 -14.89 -0.23
C PHE A 100 17.42 -14.75 0.22
N GLY A 101 17.68 -14.83 1.53
CA GLY A 101 19.02 -14.69 2.10
C GLY A 101 19.60 -13.26 2.01
N LYS A 102 18.78 -12.24 1.77
CA LYS A 102 19.24 -10.85 1.72
C LYS A 102 19.50 -10.29 3.13
N ASN A 103 20.40 -9.32 3.22
CA ASN A 103 20.65 -8.58 4.46
C ASN A 103 19.42 -7.73 4.82
N ARG A 104 18.76 -8.07 5.94
CA ARG A 104 17.49 -7.47 6.37
C ARG A 104 17.61 -6.00 6.77
N SER A 105 18.74 -5.61 7.38
CA SER A 105 19.04 -4.20 7.72
C SER A 105 19.04 -3.27 6.50
N ILE A 106 19.15 -3.84 5.30
CA ILE A 106 19.14 -3.10 4.03
C ILE A 106 17.82 -3.35 3.29
N HIS A 107 17.40 -4.61 3.19
CA HIS A 107 16.29 -5.02 2.34
C HIS A 107 14.93 -4.57 2.89
N VAL A 108 14.71 -4.66 4.20
CA VAL A 108 13.43 -4.24 4.81
C VAL A 108 13.21 -2.73 4.70
N PRO A 109 14.17 -1.85 5.04
CA PRO A 109 13.98 -0.42 4.81
C PRO A 109 13.77 -0.06 3.33
N HIS A 110 14.45 -0.76 2.41
CA HIS A 110 14.18 -0.63 0.97
C HIS A 110 12.75 -1.02 0.60
N CYS A 111 12.22 -2.14 1.12
CA CYS A 111 10.85 -2.59 0.86
C CYS A 111 9.80 -1.57 1.34
N PHE A 112 9.96 -1.01 2.54
CA PHE A 112 9.04 0.02 3.04
C PHE A 112 9.07 1.28 2.18
N ASP A 113 10.25 1.74 1.76
CA ASP A 113 10.35 2.90 0.85
C ASP A 113 9.78 2.58 -0.54
N TYR A 114 10.03 1.40 -1.08
CA TYR A 114 9.47 0.97 -2.36
C TYR A 114 7.94 0.93 -2.34
N LEU A 115 7.34 0.36 -1.28
CA LEU A 115 5.88 0.35 -1.10
C LEU A 115 5.32 1.76 -0.95
N ARG A 116 5.99 2.64 -0.19
CA ARG A 116 5.61 4.06 -0.08
C ARG A 116 5.66 4.77 -1.43
N GLN A 117 6.69 4.52 -2.25
CA GLN A 117 6.79 5.06 -3.61
C GLN A 117 5.64 4.54 -4.49
N GLY A 118 5.33 3.24 -4.42
CA GLY A 118 4.17 2.65 -5.10
C GLY A 118 2.85 3.30 -4.70
N ILE A 119 2.59 3.44 -3.40
CA ILE A 119 1.37 4.05 -2.86
C ILE A 119 1.24 5.51 -3.30
N THR A 120 2.32 6.29 -3.25
CA THR A 120 2.28 7.72 -3.64
C THR A 120 2.26 7.93 -5.15
N CYS A 121 2.87 7.05 -5.94
CA CYS A 121 2.82 7.11 -7.41
C CYS A 121 1.45 6.73 -7.96
N SER A 122 0.82 5.73 -7.35
CA SER A 122 -0.53 5.26 -7.68
C SER A 122 -1.56 5.80 -6.69
N ALA A 123 -1.34 7.02 -6.18
CA ALA A 123 -2.13 7.63 -5.10
C ALA A 123 -3.63 7.41 -5.32
N ASP A 124 -4.20 6.50 -4.52
CA ASP A 124 -5.59 6.14 -4.65
C ASP A 124 -6.46 7.27 -4.10
N THR A 125 -7.06 8.02 -5.03
CA THR A 125 -7.93 9.17 -4.73
C THR A 125 -9.36 8.76 -4.41
N THR A 126 -9.65 7.47 -4.26
CA THR A 126 -10.96 6.98 -3.82
C THR A 126 -11.31 7.57 -2.46
N VAL A 127 -12.53 8.09 -2.35
CA VAL A 127 -13.04 8.75 -1.16
C VAL A 127 -13.60 7.71 -0.21
N GLU A 128 -12.93 7.52 0.93
CA GLU A 128 -13.39 6.64 2.00
C GLU A 128 -14.23 7.44 2.99
N PRO A 129 -15.50 7.08 3.26
CA PRO A 129 -16.24 7.65 4.38
C PRO A 129 -15.51 7.41 5.70
N ALA A 130 -15.24 8.47 6.46
CA ALA A 130 -14.65 8.39 7.80
C ALA A 130 -15.73 8.09 8.84
N VAL A 131 -16.53 7.04 8.59
CA VAL A 131 -17.51 6.53 9.55
C VAL A 131 -16.85 5.48 10.41
N ASP A 132 -16.83 5.76 11.70
CA ASP A 132 -16.53 4.78 12.74
C ASP A 132 -17.80 3.91 12.86
N GLU A 133 -17.91 2.87 12.06
CA GLU A 133 -18.89 1.82 12.36
C GLU A 133 -18.36 1.06 13.57
N GLU A 134 -19.23 0.78 14.55
CA GLU A 134 -18.92 0.22 15.87
C GLU A 134 -18.04 -1.06 15.86
N ASN A 135 -17.83 -1.67 14.67
CA ASN A 135 -16.98 -2.83 14.42
C ASN A 135 -16.24 -2.79 13.04
N GLY A 136 -16.16 -1.63 12.37
CA GLY A 136 -15.65 -1.52 11.00
C GLY A 136 -14.27 -0.86 10.94
N PHE A 137 -13.31 -1.47 10.24
CA PHE A 137 -12.09 -0.77 9.85
C PHE A 137 -12.46 0.35 8.87
N LEU A 138 -11.89 1.56 9.05
CA LEU A 138 -11.94 2.63 8.05
C LEU A 138 -11.68 2.04 6.65
N GLY A 139 -12.36 2.51 5.62
CA GLY A 139 -12.10 1.99 4.27
C GLY A 139 -12.79 0.66 3.92
N SER A 140 -13.55 0.02 4.82
CA SER A 140 -14.26 -1.24 4.52
C SER A 140 -15.73 -1.02 4.14
N GLY A 141 -16.33 -1.99 3.43
CA GLY A 141 -17.78 -2.01 3.18
C GLY A 141 -18.30 -1.14 2.03
N PHE A 142 -17.45 -0.49 1.23
CA PHE A 142 -17.88 0.26 0.03
C PHE A 142 -17.22 -0.23 -1.27
N PRO A 143 -17.94 -0.15 -2.39
CA PRO A 143 -17.45 -0.57 -3.70
C PRO A 143 -16.33 0.34 -4.23
N ARG A 144 -15.30 -0.27 -4.82
CA ARG A 144 -14.12 0.41 -5.37
C ARG A 144 -13.97 0.14 -6.88
N GLN A 145 -13.28 1.05 -7.56
CA GLN A 145 -12.78 0.80 -8.91
C GLN A 145 -11.42 0.12 -8.85
N CYS A 146 -11.37 -1.18 -9.12
CA CYS A 146 -10.15 -1.98 -9.09
C CYS A 146 -9.68 -2.36 -10.49
N VAL A 147 -8.38 -2.56 -10.64
CA VAL A 147 -7.83 -3.33 -11.77
C VAL A 147 -8.28 -4.80 -11.61
N ASP A 148 -8.59 -5.47 -12.72
CA ASP A 148 -8.82 -6.90 -12.71
C ASP A 148 -7.50 -7.64 -12.43
N PHE A 149 -7.28 -7.98 -11.17
CA PHE A 149 -6.04 -8.61 -10.70
C PHE A 149 -5.86 -10.03 -11.25
N GLU A 150 -6.94 -10.77 -11.46
CA GLU A 150 -6.87 -12.12 -12.02
C GLU A 150 -6.52 -12.06 -13.50
N ALA A 151 -7.11 -11.13 -14.26
CA ALA A 151 -6.71 -10.91 -15.65
C ALA A 151 -5.23 -10.48 -15.76
N LEU A 152 -4.74 -9.64 -14.85
CA LEU A 152 -3.31 -9.28 -14.80
C LEU A 152 -2.43 -10.50 -14.49
N LYS A 153 -2.82 -11.32 -13.52
CA LYS A 153 -2.10 -12.57 -13.20
C LYS A 153 -2.05 -13.52 -14.38
N GLU A 154 -3.18 -13.80 -15.02
CA GLU A 154 -3.27 -14.65 -16.22
C GLU A 154 -2.34 -14.10 -17.32
N TYR A 155 -2.39 -12.80 -17.60
CA TYR A 155 -1.55 -12.15 -18.61
C TYR A 155 -0.05 -12.35 -18.37
N VAL A 156 0.40 -12.18 -17.11
CA VAL A 156 1.82 -12.32 -16.74
C VAL A 156 2.24 -13.78 -16.69
N GLU A 157 1.40 -14.66 -16.17
CA GLU A 157 1.69 -16.10 -16.04
C GLU A 157 1.91 -16.78 -17.40
N GLU A 158 1.11 -16.42 -18.41
CA GLU A 158 1.28 -16.86 -19.80
C GLU A 158 2.64 -16.47 -20.40
N ARG A 159 3.28 -15.43 -19.86
CA ARG A 159 4.52 -14.82 -20.35
C ARG A 159 5.68 -14.97 -19.36
N ARG A 160 5.53 -15.84 -18.36
CA ARG A 160 6.52 -16.02 -17.29
C ARG A 160 7.87 -16.50 -17.84
N ILE A 161 8.95 -15.96 -17.27
CA ILE A 161 10.33 -16.31 -17.65
C ILE A 161 10.84 -17.51 -16.85
N PHE A 162 10.34 -17.70 -15.62
CA PHE A 162 10.69 -18.81 -14.75
C PHE A 162 9.44 -19.60 -14.37
N ASN A 163 9.60 -20.91 -14.20
CA ASN A 163 8.53 -21.80 -13.75
C ASN A 163 8.64 -22.04 -12.22
N ALA A 164 8.55 -20.95 -11.46
CA ALA A 164 8.55 -20.95 -10.00
C ALA A 164 7.21 -20.43 -9.46
N THR A 165 6.92 -20.72 -8.19
CA THR A 165 5.61 -20.43 -7.59
C THR A 165 5.71 -19.86 -6.17
N GLY A 166 4.74 -19.00 -5.82
CA GLY A 166 4.57 -18.46 -4.47
C GLY A 166 5.66 -17.48 -4.02
N PHE A 167 5.46 -16.90 -2.84
CA PHE A 167 6.40 -15.92 -2.26
C PHE A 167 7.74 -16.54 -1.83
N LEU A 168 7.78 -17.85 -1.61
CA LEU A 168 9.01 -18.59 -1.27
C LEU A 168 9.74 -19.13 -2.53
N ALA A 169 9.28 -18.75 -3.73
CA ALA A 169 9.85 -19.14 -5.02
C ALA A 169 10.11 -20.65 -5.18
N VAL A 170 9.14 -21.48 -4.81
CA VAL A 170 9.24 -22.95 -4.96
C VAL A 170 9.42 -23.28 -6.45
N GLY A 171 10.47 -24.04 -6.77
CA GLY A 171 10.84 -24.42 -8.15
C GLY A 171 11.76 -23.42 -8.86
N TYR A 172 12.20 -22.37 -8.18
CA TYR A 172 13.23 -21.48 -8.71
C TYR A 172 14.62 -22.09 -8.54
N HIS A 173 15.38 -22.16 -9.63
CA HIS A 173 16.76 -22.63 -9.64
C HIS A 173 17.64 -21.51 -10.20
N HIS A 174 18.59 -21.02 -9.39
CA HIS A 174 19.65 -20.16 -9.88
C HIS A 174 20.54 -20.98 -10.80
N HIS A 175 20.58 -20.65 -12.09
CA HIS A 175 21.62 -21.08 -13.00
C HIS A 175 22.79 -20.10 -12.96
#